data_AF-A0A9D4J6Q6-F1
#
_entry.id   AF-A0A9D4J6Q6-F1
#
_cell.length_a   1.000
_cell.length_b   1.000
_cell.length_c   1.000
_cell.angle_alpha   90.00
_cell.angle_beta   90.00
_cell.angle_gamma   90.00
#
_symmetry.space_group_name_H-M   'P 1'
#
loop_
_entity.id
_entity.type
_entity.pdbx_description
1 polymer ?
#
loop_
_entity_poly.entity_id
_entity_poly.type
_entity_poly.pdbx_seq_one_letter_code
_entity_poly.pdbx_strand_id
1 'polypeptide(L)'
;MLPVFKCDIPYDLFTTTYAFISVVFATVYIAQDLLGIVKGKMRWTSRSFKNAYSNGWFRVVIYVFCICLLIDLFAAIWSDAYENYCIIVGIIIGWFLTLFFLRTINMFSQFLLLIHQVLAGDIFRFSFILAIVLISFSTEIYMSIQGSRAIDEEEYRDYGRLILSMFKPTVGLGGIPNVYASQHSAVGSIIFVAFIIMTAVLIMKALIATMDQTSTKILQPHDDFNALERSVLLQRLAMILFIESILPPSWIHRAEELKIRSKESVDKTSDAETNDYFLEITSLSTLH
;
A
#
# COMPACT_ATOMS: atom_id res chain seq x y z
N MET A 1 30.66 -19.30 17.25
CA MET A 1 29.56 -19.69 18.16
C MET A 1 28.55 -18.55 18.06
N LEU A 2 27.45 -18.75 17.35
CA LEU A 2 26.51 -17.68 17.01
C LEU A 2 25.72 -17.27 18.27
N PRO A 3 25.76 -16.00 18.71
CA PRO A 3 25.09 -15.53 19.93
C PRO A 3 23.55 -15.56 19.86
N VAL A 4 22.98 -15.74 18.66
CA VAL A 4 21.52 -15.83 18.43
C VAL A 4 20.91 -17.17 18.88
N PHE A 5 21.71 -18.22 19.12
CA PHE A 5 21.21 -19.56 19.47
C PHE A 5 21.33 -19.93 20.95
N LYS A 6 21.47 -18.95 21.85
CA LYS A 6 21.31 -19.21 23.29
C LYS A 6 19.81 -19.40 23.58
N CYS A 7 19.35 -20.62 23.33
CA CYS A 7 17.98 -21.07 23.54
C CYS A 7 17.79 -21.37 25.04
N ASP A 8 17.66 -20.32 25.85
CA ASP A 8 17.49 -20.48 27.31
C ASP A 8 16.04 -20.27 27.78
N ILE A 9 15.09 -19.88 26.91
CA ILE A 9 13.66 -19.79 27.27
C ILE A 9 12.71 -20.24 26.13
N PRO A 10 11.57 -20.92 26.40
CA PRO A 10 10.60 -21.38 25.39
C PRO A 10 10.03 -20.31 24.44
N TYR A 11 10.13 -19.01 24.77
CA TYR A 11 9.71 -17.94 23.87
C TYR A 11 10.66 -17.75 22.67
N ASP A 12 11.90 -18.22 22.76
CA ASP A 12 12.89 -18.10 21.68
C ASP A 12 12.64 -19.12 20.56
N LEU A 13 12.04 -20.28 20.87
CA LEU A 13 11.74 -21.29 19.87
C LEU A 13 10.68 -20.81 18.87
N PHE A 14 9.64 -20.11 19.34
CA PHE A 14 8.59 -19.60 18.46
C PHE A 14 9.12 -18.48 17.55
N THR A 15 9.93 -17.58 18.11
CA THR A 15 10.54 -16.47 17.36
C THR A 15 11.54 -16.97 16.31
N THR A 16 12.40 -17.92 16.69
CA THR A 16 13.37 -18.52 15.77
C THR A 16 12.68 -19.32 14.66
N THR A 17 11.67 -20.13 14.99
CA THR A 17 10.92 -20.87 13.97
C THR A 17 10.20 -19.95 12.99
N TYR A 18 9.58 -18.87 13.45
CA TYR A 18 8.99 -17.86 12.56
C TYR A 18 10.03 -17.21 11.65
N ALA A 19 11.20 -16.83 12.18
CA ALA A 19 12.28 -16.24 11.39
C ALA A 19 12.79 -17.20 10.30
N PHE A 20 12.90 -18.50 10.61
CA PHE A 20 13.25 -19.50 9.60
C PHE A 20 12.18 -19.63 8.52
N ILE A 21 10.90 -19.67 8.90
CA ILE A 21 9.79 -19.78 7.94
C ILE A 21 9.76 -18.56 7.00
N SER A 22 9.91 -17.34 7.54
CA SER A 22 9.85 -16.11 6.75
C SER A 22 11.02 -15.99 5.76
N VAL A 23 12.22 -16.44 6.13
CA VAL A 23 13.39 -16.48 5.25
C VAL A 23 13.25 -17.55 4.17
N VAL A 24 12.77 -18.74 4.52
CA VAL A 24 12.48 -19.80 3.53
C VAL A 24 11.45 -19.29 2.52
N PHE A 25 10.41 -18.60 2.98
CA PHE A 25 9.43 -17.97 2.08
C PHE A 25 10.08 -16.94 1.14
N ALA A 26 10.90 -16.02 1.67
CA ALA A 26 11.55 -14.98 0.88
C ALA A 26 12.52 -15.57 -0.17
N THR A 27 13.33 -16.56 0.21
CA THR A 27 14.29 -17.23 -0.68
C THR A 27 13.60 -18.05 -1.76
N VAL A 28 12.53 -18.79 -1.42
CA VAL A 28 11.72 -19.53 -2.41
C VAL A 28 11.08 -18.58 -3.40
N TYR A 29 10.52 -17.45 -2.95
CA TYR A 29 9.91 -16.46 -3.84
C TYR A 29 10.91 -15.88 -4.84
N ILE A 30 12.08 -15.44 -4.36
CA ILE A 30 13.15 -14.91 -5.22
C ILE A 30 13.67 -15.99 -6.18
N ALA A 31 13.85 -17.22 -5.71
CA ALA A 31 14.29 -18.32 -6.55
C ALA A 31 13.27 -18.67 -7.65
N GLN A 32 11.97 -18.63 -7.34
CA GLN A 32 10.90 -18.84 -8.32
C GLN A 32 10.92 -17.78 -9.42
N ASP A 33 11.04 -16.50 -9.07
CA ASP A 33 11.10 -15.43 -10.06
C ASP A 33 12.40 -15.49 -10.88
N LEU A 34 13.55 -15.76 -10.24
CA LEU A 34 14.84 -15.93 -10.92
C LEU A 34 14.84 -17.12 -11.89
N LEU A 35 14.24 -18.25 -11.52
CA LEU A 35 14.08 -19.40 -12.42
C LEU A 35 13.14 -19.08 -13.60
N GLY A 36 12.12 -18.25 -13.38
CA GLY A 36 11.26 -17.73 -14.43
C GLY A 36 12.03 -16.87 -15.45
N ILE A 37 13.01 -16.09 -14.96
CA ILE A 37 13.92 -15.27 -15.78
C ILE A 37 14.86 -16.16 -16.60
N VAL A 38 15.54 -17.11 -15.95
CA VAL A 38 16.57 -17.97 -16.57
C VAL A 38 15.98 -18.94 -17.60
N LYS A 39 14.78 -19.48 -17.37
CA LYS A 39 14.16 -20.45 -18.29
C LYS A 39 13.61 -19.84 -19.59
N GLY A 40 13.83 -18.56 -19.87
CA GLY A 40 13.47 -17.96 -21.16
C GLY A 40 11.97 -17.91 -21.49
N LYS A 41 11.09 -18.34 -20.57
CA LYS A 41 9.62 -18.14 -20.61
C LYS A 41 9.23 -16.66 -20.52
N MET A 42 10.24 -15.79 -20.43
CA MET A 42 10.24 -14.36 -20.15
C MET A 42 9.96 -13.49 -21.39
N ARG A 43 8.94 -13.83 -22.19
CA ARG A 43 8.38 -12.88 -23.18
C ARG A 43 7.39 -11.88 -22.54
N TRP A 44 6.93 -12.17 -21.32
CA TRP A 44 5.97 -11.35 -20.55
C TRP A 44 6.63 -10.39 -19.56
N THR A 45 7.76 -10.72 -18.93
CA THR A 45 8.37 -9.88 -17.87
C THR A 45 9.02 -8.58 -18.40
N SER A 46 9.60 -8.59 -19.60
CA SER A 46 10.12 -7.36 -20.25
C SER A 46 8.99 -6.39 -20.63
N ARG A 47 7.80 -6.90 -20.98
CA ARG A 47 6.58 -6.09 -21.16
C ARG A 47 5.93 -5.71 -19.82
N SER A 48 6.07 -6.52 -18.78
CA SER A 48 5.54 -6.27 -17.44
C SER A 48 6.27 -5.14 -16.69
N PHE A 49 7.60 -5.02 -16.88
CA PHE A 49 8.35 -3.85 -16.38
C PHE A 49 8.07 -2.58 -17.20
N LYS A 50 7.86 -2.71 -18.52
CA LYS A 50 7.50 -1.57 -19.38
C LYS A 50 6.07 -1.06 -19.13
N ASN A 51 5.14 -1.95 -18.79
CA ASN A 51 3.82 -1.61 -18.28
C ASN A 51 3.82 -1.60 -16.74
N ALA A 52 4.60 -0.70 -16.15
CA ALA A 52 4.63 -0.46 -14.70
C ALA A 52 3.20 -0.30 -14.12
N TYR A 53 2.27 0.22 -14.93
CA TYR A 53 0.93 0.57 -14.50
C TYR A 53 -0.05 -0.60 -14.30
N SER A 54 0.20 -1.82 -14.80
CA SER A 54 -0.82 -2.88 -14.66
C SER A 54 -0.51 -3.93 -13.59
N ASN A 55 0.76 -4.24 -13.28
CA ASN A 55 1.12 -5.26 -12.26
C ASN A 55 2.57 -5.16 -11.72
N GLY A 56 3.39 -4.23 -12.24
CA GLY A 56 4.80 -4.11 -11.86
C GLY A 56 5.00 -3.61 -10.43
N TRP A 57 4.22 -2.62 -10.01
CA TRP A 57 4.30 -2.03 -8.66
C TRP A 57 4.13 -3.08 -7.55
N PHE A 58 3.24 -4.06 -7.71
CA PHE A 58 3.03 -5.10 -6.69
C PHE A 58 4.22 -6.06 -6.58
N ARG A 59 4.84 -6.42 -7.71
CA ARG A 59 6.09 -7.19 -7.70
C ARG A 59 7.16 -6.42 -6.92
N VAL A 60 7.30 -5.13 -7.19
CA VAL A 60 8.27 -4.28 -6.48
C VAL A 60 8.02 -4.26 -4.98
N VAL A 61 6.77 -4.13 -4.53
CA VAL A 61 6.44 -4.12 -3.09
C VAL A 61 6.77 -5.46 -2.42
N ILE A 62 6.43 -6.60 -3.04
CA ILE A 62 6.80 -7.92 -2.50
C ILE A 62 8.31 -8.11 -2.49
N TYR A 63 9.01 -7.62 -3.52
CA TYR A 63 10.46 -7.65 -3.57
C TYR A 63 11.11 -6.87 -2.43
N VAL A 64 10.63 -5.65 -2.19
CA VAL A 64 11.12 -4.82 -1.08
C VAL A 64 10.86 -5.53 0.26
N PHE A 65 9.68 -6.12 0.46
CA PHE A 65 9.38 -6.92 1.65
C PHE A 65 10.35 -8.10 1.84
N CYS A 66 10.59 -8.89 0.80
CA CYS A 66 11.54 -10.00 0.85
C CYS A 66 12.99 -9.54 1.13
N ILE A 67 13.42 -8.42 0.55
CA ILE A 67 14.74 -7.84 0.79
C ILE A 67 14.87 -7.37 2.23
N CYS A 68 13.84 -6.70 2.80
CA CYS A 68 13.84 -6.32 4.20
C CYS A 68 14.02 -7.52 5.13
N LEU A 69 13.34 -8.64 4.86
CA LEU A 69 13.48 -9.88 5.65
C LEU A 69 14.88 -10.53 5.51
N LEU A 70 15.48 -10.47 4.33
CA LEU A 70 16.83 -11.01 4.12
C LEU A 70 17.92 -10.15 4.79
N ILE A 71 17.79 -8.82 4.69
CA ILE A 71 18.68 -7.87 5.37
C ILE A 71 18.59 -8.07 6.89
N ASP A 72 17.38 -8.31 7.40
CA ASP A 72 17.15 -8.58 8.81
C ASP A 72 17.90 -9.81 9.31
N LEU A 73 17.80 -10.93 8.60
CA LEU A 73 18.57 -12.14 8.90
C LEU A 73 20.07 -11.90 8.81
N PHE A 74 20.52 -11.20 7.77
CA PHE A 74 21.94 -10.92 7.58
C PHE A 74 22.49 -10.06 8.72
N ALA A 75 21.74 -9.04 9.14
CA ALA A 75 22.08 -8.18 10.27
C ALA A 75 22.11 -8.97 11.59
N ALA A 76 21.17 -9.89 11.80
CA ALA A 76 21.14 -10.76 12.99
C ALA A 76 22.33 -11.74 13.05
N ILE A 77 22.88 -12.16 11.91
CA ILE A 77 24.05 -13.06 11.86
C ILE A 77 25.36 -12.29 12.04
N TRP A 78 25.44 -11.06 11.52
CA TRP A 78 26.70 -10.30 11.41
C TRP A 78 26.95 -9.32 12.57
N SER A 79 25.90 -8.79 13.20
CA SER A 79 26.00 -7.80 14.28
C SER A 79 25.53 -8.37 15.61
N ASP A 80 26.36 -8.21 16.66
CA ASP A 80 25.99 -8.50 18.06
C ASP A 80 25.05 -7.42 18.63
N ALA A 81 25.05 -6.22 18.03
CA ALA A 81 24.11 -5.13 18.30
C ALA A 81 23.11 -5.07 17.14
N TYR A 82 22.07 -5.88 17.23
CA TYR A 82 21.02 -5.97 16.21
C TYR A 82 19.90 -4.97 16.51
N GLU A 83 19.63 -4.10 15.55
CA GLU A 83 18.56 -3.11 15.62
C GLU A 83 17.38 -3.55 14.73
N ASN A 84 16.20 -3.69 15.32
CA ASN A 84 14.97 -4.23 14.70
C ASN A 84 14.34 -3.35 13.60
N TYR A 85 15.07 -2.39 13.03
CA TYR A 85 14.48 -1.41 12.10
C TYR A 85 13.96 -2.07 10.81
N CYS A 86 14.70 -3.04 10.25
CA CYS A 86 14.33 -3.70 9.00
C CYS A 86 13.06 -4.54 9.14
N ILE A 87 12.92 -5.30 10.23
CA ILE A 87 11.72 -6.08 10.50
C ILE A 87 10.49 -5.20 10.76
N ILE A 88 10.64 -4.07 11.47
CA ILE A 88 9.53 -3.12 11.69
C ILE A 88 9.02 -2.56 10.35
N VAL A 89 9.93 -2.12 9.49
CA VAL A 89 9.57 -1.63 8.14
C VAL A 89 8.93 -2.76 7.32
N GLY A 90 9.49 -3.97 7.36
CA GLY A 90 8.93 -5.15 6.71
C GLY A 90 7.49 -5.43 7.15
N ILE A 91 7.20 -5.37 8.45
CA ILE A 91 5.86 -5.59 8.99
C ILE A 91 4.87 -4.54 8.45
N ILE A 92 5.25 -3.26 8.44
CA ILE A 92 4.40 -2.18 7.89
C ILE A 92 4.07 -2.45 6.41
N ILE A 93 5.08 -2.85 5.62
CA ILE A 93 4.88 -3.23 4.22
C ILE A 93 3.98 -4.47 4.09
N GLY A 94 4.13 -5.44 4.99
CA GLY A 94 3.29 -6.65 5.04
C GLY A 94 1.80 -6.36 5.32
N TRP A 95 1.51 -5.43 6.23
CA TRP A 95 0.14 -4.95 6.45
C TRP A 95 -0.45 -4.31 5.20
N PHE A 96 0.33 -3.47 4.51
CA PHE A 96 -0.09 -2.88 3.24
C PHE A 96 -0.32 -3.95 2.16
N LEU A 97 0.52 -4.98 2.11
CA LEU A 97 0.34 -6.12 1.21
C LEU A 97 -0.95 -6.91 1.49
N THR A 98 -1.39 -6.97 2.75
CA THR A 98 -2.68 -7.59 3.11
C THR A 98 -3.87 -6.84 2.49
N LEU A 99 -3.85 -5.51 2.51
CA LEU A 99 -4.89 -4.68 1.86
C LEU A 99 -4.98 -4.96 0.36
N PHE A 100 -3.84 -5.28 -0.27
CA PHE A 100 -3.81 -5.64 -1.68
C PHE A 100 -4.51 -6.97 -1.96
N PHE A 101 -4.30 -8.00 -1.13
CA PHE A 101 -5.03 -9.27 -1.28
C PHE A 101 -6.53 -9.12 -1.05
N LEU A 102 -6.96 -8.20 -0.20
CA LEU A 102 -8.38 -7.87 0.01
C LEU A 102 -9.09 -7.42 -1.28
N ARG A 103 -8.36 -6.89 -2.27
CA ARG A 103 -8.91 -6.52 -3.59
C ARG A 103 -9.49 -7.69 -4.37
N THR A 104 -9.09 -8.93 -4.06
CA THR A 104 -9.68 -10.12 -4.70
C THR A 104 -11.13 -10.35 -4.31
N ILE A 105 -11.55 -9.86 -3.15
CA ILE A 105 -12.90 -10.01 -2.59
C ILE A 105 -13.81 -8.92 -3.18
N ASN A 106 -14.98 -9.33 -3.70
CA ASN A 106 -15.91 -8.44 -4.41
C ASN A 106 -16.27 -7.17 -3.61
N MET A 107 -16.64 -7.34 -2.34
CA MET A 107 -17.06 -6.24 -1.47
C MET A 107 -15.95 -5.21 -1.24
N PHE A 108 -14.72 -5.69 -1.01
CA PHE A 108 -13.58 -4.81 -0.70
C PHE A 108 -12.97 -4.17 -1.95
N SER A 109 -13.04 -4.82 -3.10
CA SER A 109 -12.46 -4.30 -4.34
C SER A 109 -13.06 -2.95 -4.75
N GLN A 110 -14.38 -2.80 -4.62
CA GLN A 110 -15.07 -1.55 -4.95
C GLN A 110 -14.69 -0.44 -3.97
N PHE A 111 -14.69 -0.74 -2.68
CA PHE A 111 -14.31 0.21 -1.63
C PHE A 111 -12.87 0.70 -1.76
N LEU A 112 -11.92 -0.23 -1.93
CA LEU A 112 -10.50 0.11 -2.10
C LEU A 112 -10.29 0.95 -3.36
N LEU A 113 -11.04 0.68 -4.43
CA LEU A 113 -10.97 1.47 -5.67
C LEU A 113 -11.36 2.93 -5.46
N LEU A 114 -12.47 3.18 -4.77
CA LEU A 114 -12.93 4.53 -4.46
C LEU A 114 -11.88 5.28 -3.65
N ILE A 115 -11.31 4.65 -2.62
CA ILE A 115 -10.25 5.26 -1.80
C ILE A 115 -9.00 5.56 -2.63
N HIS A 116 -8.53 4.61 -3.44
CA HIS A 116 -7.32 4.83 -4.25
C HIS A 116 -7.50 5.95 -5.28
N GLN A 117 -8.69 6.10 -5.86
CA GLN A 117 -8.98 7.17 -6.80
C GLN A 117 -8.96 8.55 -6.12
N VAL A 118 -9.60 8.68 -4.95
CA VAL A 118 -9.59 9.92 -4.17
C VAL A 118 -8.17 10.25 -3.67
N LEU A 119 -7.45 9.24 -3.18
CA LEU A 119 -6.11 9.42 -2.64
C LEU A 119 -5.08 9.83 -3.71
N ALA A 120 -5.08 9.15 -4.86
CA ALA A 120 -4.11 9.41 -5.93
C ALA A 120 -4.41 10.68 -6.74
N GLY A 121 -5.68 11.03 -6.90
CA GLY A 121 -6.09 12.21 -7.65
C GLY A 121 -5.89 13.51 -6.89
N ASP A 122 -6.62 13.66 -5.78
CA ASP A 122 -6.78 14.95 -5.11
C ASP A 122 -5.86 15.10 -3.90
N ILE A 123 -5.81 14.08 -3.06
CA ILE A 123 -5.02 14.13 -1.82
C ILE A 123 -3.52 14.19 -2.12
N PHE A 124 -3.02 13.49 -3.14
CA PHE A 124 -1.59 13.52 -3.48
C PHE A 124 -1.12 14.91 -3.93
N ARG A 125 -1.87 15.56 -4.84
CA ARG A 125 -1.54 16.92 -5.30
C ARG A 125 -1.58 17.92 -4.15
N PHE A 126 -2.57 17.77 -3.28
CA PHE A 126 -2.72 18.61 -2.11
C PHE A 126 -1.63 18.36 -1.05
N SER A 127 -1.29 17.10 -0.80
CA SER A 127 -0.23 16.68 0.12
C SER A 127 1.12 17.27 -0.29
N PHE A 128 1.40 17.36 -1.59
CA PHE A 128 2.61 18.00 -2.09
C PHE A 128 2.66 19.49 -1.76
N ILE A 129 1.55 20.22 -1.94
CA ILE A 129 1.46 21.64 -1.57
C ILE A 129 1.62 21.81 -0.05
N LEU A 130 0.97 20.95 0.73
CA LEU A 130 1.07 20.95 2.19
C LEU A 130 2.51 20.67 2.67
N ALA A 131 3.22 19.75 2.02
CA ALA A 131 4.62 19.44 2.35
C ALA A 131 5.55 20.63 2.08
N ILE A 132 5.38 21.35 0.97
CA ILE A 132 6.14 22.57 0.68
C ILE A 132 5.87 23.64 1.75
N VAL A 133 4.59 23.88 2.07
CA VAL A 133 4.21 24.84 3.11
C VAL A 133 4.80 24.43 4.47
N LEU A 134 4.71 23.16 4.84
CA LEU A 134 5.27 22.65 6.10
C LEU A 134 6.78 22.89 6.19
N ILE A 135 7.54 22.61 5.13
CA ILE A 135 8.99 22.81 5.10
C ILE A 135 9.34 24.30 5.17
N SER A 136 8.61 25.16 4.45
CA SER A 136 8.82 26.61 4.48
C SER A 136 8.63 27.19 5.87
N PHE A 137 7.47 26.94 6.50
CA PHE A 137 7.17 27.46 7.84
C PHE A 137 8.06 26.84 8.92
N SER A 138 8.44 25.57 8.78
CA SER A 138 9.42 24.95 9.69
C SER A 138 10.77 25.66 9.61
N THR A 139 11.19 26.10 8.43
CA THR A 139 12.46 26.83 8.24
C THR A 139 12.42 28.22 8.86
N GLU A 140 11.30 28.95 8.69
CA GLU A 140 11.11 30.28 9.30
C GLU A 140 11.13 30.21 10.83
N ILE A 141 10.45 29.21 11.41
CA ILE A 141 10.42 29.00 12.86
C ILE A 141 11.79 28.53 13.36
N TYR A 142 12.49 27.68 12.62
CA TYR A 142 13.85 27.25 12.96
C TYR A 142 14.80 28.45 13.10
N MET A 143 14.78 29.35 12.12
CA MET A 143 15.59 30.58 12.14
C MET A 143 15.18 31.54 13.26
N SER A 144 13.88 31.64 13.57
CA SER A 144 13.35 32.49 14.65
C SER A 144 13.74 31.99 16.05
N ILE A 145 13.89 30.68 16.22
CA ILE A 145 14.29 30.04 17.49
C ILE A 145 15.82 30.01 17.67
N GLN A 146 16.59 30.14 16.59
CA GLN A 146 18.06 30.10 16.62
C GLN A 146 18.63 31.32 17.39
N GLY A 147 19.11 31.09 18.61
CA GLY A 147 19.56 32.13 19.56
C GLY A 147 18.67 32.31 20.81
N SER A 148 17.59 31.53 20.94
CA SER A 148 16.69 31.50 22.09
C SER A 148 17.00 30.35 23.07
N ARG A 149 16.61 30.48 24.35
CA ARG A 149 16.61 29.37 25.34
C ARG A 149 15.62 28.25 24.98
N ALA A 150 14.73 28.46 24.01
CA ALA A 150 13.82 27.44 23.49
C ALA A 150 14.52 26.29 22.75
N ILE A 151 15.82 26.39 22.45
CA ILE A 151 16.64 25.30 21.89
C ILE A 151 16.85 24.17 22.92
N ASP A 152 16.68 24.44 24.22
CA ASP A 152 16.84 23.44 25.29
C ASP A 152 15.71 22.39 25.29
N GLU A 153 14.58 22.67 24.60
CA GLU A 153 13.55 21.66 24.39
C GLU A 153 13.98 20.68 23.29
N GLU A 154 13.99 19.38 23.60
CA GLU A 154 14.40 18.31 22.68
C GLU A 154 13.61 18.27 21.37
N GLU A 155 12.44 18.89 21.34
CA GLU A 155 11.52 18.97 20.19
C GLU A 155 12.00 19.97 19.12
N TYR A 156 12.77 20.99 19.48
CA TYR A 156 13.20 22.08 18.57
C TYR A 156 14.68 22.07 18.23
N ARG A 157 15.46 21.15 18.82
CA ARG A 157 16.92 21.09 18.64
C ARG A 157 17.33 20.69 17.21
N ASP A 158 16.65 19.69 16.66
CA ASP A 158 16.92 19.18 15.31
C ASP A 158 15.87 19.68 14.33
N TYR A 159 16.29 20.11 13.13
CA TYR A 159 15.38 20.55 12.07
C TYR A 159 14.32 19.49 11.72
N GLY A 160 14.70 18.21 11.70
CA GLY A 160 13.75 17.11 11.44
C GLY A 160 12.70 16.94 12.53
N ARG A 161 13.09 17.12 13.81
CA ARG A 161 12.15 17.07 14.94
C ARG A 161 11.21 18.27 14.94
N LEU A 162 11.72 19.44 14.56
CA LEU A 162 10.91 20.64 14.35
C LEU A 162 9.86 20.44 13.26
N ILE A 163 10.22 19.88 12.09
CA ILE A 163 9.24 19.58 11.04
C ILE A 163 8.15 18.64 11.56
N LEU A 164 8.52 17.59 12.30
CA LEU A 164 7.57 16.67 12.92
C LEU A 164 6.68 17.38 13.95
N SER A 165 7.24 18.27 14.76
CA SER A 165 6.51 19.10 15.71
C SER A 165 5.49 20.01 15.00
N MET A 166 5.89 20.64 13.89
CA MET A 166 5.03 21.48 13.07
C MET A 166 3.96 20.69 12.31
N PHE A 167 4.19 19.41 12.04
CA PHE A 167 3.19 18.54 11.44
C PHE A 167 2.06 18.19 12.43
N LYS A 168 2.34 18.14 13.74
CA LYS A 168 1.33 17.69 14.71
C LYS A 168 0.07 18.60 14.74
N PRO A 169 0.19 19.95 14.75
CA PRO A 169 -0.96 20.85 14.60
C PRO A 169 -1.76 20.63 13.31
N THR A 170 -1.13 20.22 12.21
CA THR A 170 -1.82 19.94 10.93
C THR A 170 -2.79 18.75 11.04
N VAL A 171 -2.49 17.78 11.90
CA VAL A 171 -3.37 16.64 12.20
C VAL A 171 -4.41 16.98 13.29
N GLY A 172 -4.31 18.17 13.90
CA GLY A 172 -5.10 18.57 15.07
C GLY A 172 -4.51 18.05 16.40
N LEU A 173 -3.30 17.51 16.36
CA LEU A 173 -2.58 17.00 17.52
C LEU A 173 -1.53 18.04 17.94
N GLY A 174 -1.88 19.13 18.62
CA GLY A 174 -0.84 20.09 18.99
C GLY A 174 -1.31 21.18 19.93
N GLY A 175 -0.47 21.51 20.90
CA GLY A 175 -0.59 22.71 21.71
C GLY A 175 0.17 23.88 21.08
N ILE A 176 -0.17 25.10 21.47
CA ILE A 176 0.69 26.26 21.18
C ILE A 176 1.97 26.04 21.99
N PRO A 177 3.14 25.87 21.34
CA PRO A 177 4.37 25.73 22.09
C PRO A 177 4.61 26.99 22.91
N ASN A 178 5.27 26.85 24.07
CA ASN A 178 5.56 27.96 24.95
C ASN A 178 6.72 28.80 24.36
N VAL A 179 6.46 29.46 23.22
CA VAL A 179 7.41 30.32 22.48
C VAL A 179 7.74 31.61 23.26
N TYR A 180 7.20 31.77 24.47
CA TYR A 180 7.45 32.90 25.37
C TYR A 180 8.92 33.07 25.81
N ALA A 181 9.80 32.08 25.58
CA ALA A 181 11.21 32.17 25.93
C ALA A 181 12.14 32.75 24.84
N SER A 182 11.61 33.18 23.68
CA SER A 182 12.41 33.75 22.58
C SER A 182 12.62 35.27 22.67
N GLN A 183 13.76 35.75 22.14
CA GLN A 183 14.08 37.19 22.07
C GLN A 183 13.02 38.02 21.31
N HIS A 184 12.27 37.39 20.40
CA HIS A 184 11.16 37.99 19.65
C HIS A 184 9.89 37.12 19.76
N SER A 185 9.47 36.86 21.00
CA SER A 185 8.31 36.01 21.36
C SER A 185 7.05 36.29 20.53
N ALA A 186 6.79 37.55 20.18
CA ALA A 186 5.62 37.93 19.38
C ALA A 186 5.68 37.43 17.92
N VAL A 187 6.85 37.50 17.27
CA VAL A 187 6.98 37.18 15.84
C VAL A 187 6.83 35.68 15.58
N GLY A 188 7.48 34.84 16.39
CA GLY A 188 7.35 33.38 16.29
C GLY A 188 5.91 32.91 16.54
N SER A 189 5.24 33.50 17.53
CA SER A 189 3.83 33.19 17.82
C SER A 189 2.89 33.57 16.68
N ILE A 190 3.11 34.73 16.04
CA ILE A 190 2.31 35.16 14.87
C ILE A 190 2.51 34.22 13.68
N ILE A 191 3.75 33.84 13.38
CA ILE A 191 4.07 32.92 12.28
C ILE A 191 3.41 31.55 12.52
N PHE A 192 3.45 31.05 13.76
CA PHE A 192 2.84 29.78 14.13
C PHE A 192 1.30 29.81 14.01
N VAL A 193 0.65 30.88 14.46
CA VAL A 193 -0.81 31.04 14.30
C VAL A 193 -1.18 31.17 12.82
N ALA A 194 -0.41 31.94 12.04
CA ALA A 194 -0.61 32.04 10.59
C ALA A 194 -0.48 30.68 9.89
N PHE A 195 0.48 29.85 10.30
CA PHE A 195 0.65 28.48 9.82
C PHE A 195 -0.57 27.60 10.11
N ILE A 196 -1.11 27.64 11.33
CA ILE A 196 -2.31 26.87 11.69
C ILE A 196 -3.50 27.28 10.81
N ILE A 197 -3.73 28.59 10.66
CA ILE A 197 -4.84 29.10 9.83
C ILE A 197 -4.63 28.69 8.35
N MET A 198 -3.42 28.85 7.83
CA MET A 198 -3.10 28.51 6.44
C MET A 198 -3.27 27.02 6.16
N THR A 199 -2.76 26.15 7.04
CA THR A 199 -2.92 24.68 6.90
C THR A 199 -4.36 24.24 7.07
N ALA A 200 -5.13 24.84 7.98
CA ALA A 200 -6.57 24.58 8.10
C ALA A 200 -7.34 24.95 6.83
N VAL A 201 -7.08 26.12 6.23
CA VAL A 201 -7.69 26.53 4.96
C VAL A 201 -7.29 25.59 3.82
N LEU A 202 -6.02 25.16 3.78
CA LEU A 202 -5.54 24.21 2.79
C LEU A 202 -6.29 22.87 2.91
N ILE A 203 -6.36 22.28 4.11
CA ILE A 203 -7.06 21.00 4.33
C ILE A 203 -8.54 21.14 3.96
N MET A 204 -9.17 22.27 4.31
CA MET A 204 -10.57 22.53 3.96
C MET A 204 -10.76 22.59 2.43
N LYS A 205 -9.85 23.20 1.67
CA LYS A 205 -9.89 23.21 0.21
C LYS A 205 -9.76 21.82 -0.41
N ALA A 206 -8.93 20.95 0.19
CA ALA A 206 -8.81 19.56 -0.24
C ALA A 206 -10.10 18.76 0.00
N LEU A 207 -10.73 18.98 1.17
CA LEU A 207 -11.99 18.34 1.53
C LEU A 207 -13.12 18.77 0.58
N ILE A 208 -13.23 20.07 0.29
CA ILE A 208 -14.22 20.61 -0.65
C ILE A 208 -14.03 20.01 -2.04
N ALA A 209 -12.79 19.97 -2.54
CA ALA A 209 -12.50 19.38 -3.85
C ALA A 209 -12.91 17.89 -3.93
N THR A 210 -12.65 17.13 -2.87
CA THR A 210 -13.01 15.71 -2.80
C THR A 210 -14.53 15.50 -2.74
N MET A 211 -15.23 16.33 -1.95
CA MET A 211 -16.69 16.25 -1.83
C MET A 211 -17.38 16.68 -3.12
N ASP A 212 -16.88 17.72 -3.80
CA ASP A 212 -17.40 18.22 -5.08
C ASP A 212 -17.25 17.20 -6.22
N GLN A 213 -16.12 16.50 -6.28
CA GLN A 213 -15.94 15.39 -7.23
C GLN A 213 -16.85 14.20 -6.93
N THR A 214 -17.23 14.00 -5.67
CA THR A 214 -18.10 12.88 -5.28
C THR A 214 -19.56 13.19 -5.59
N SER A 215 -20.02 14.41 -5.32
CA SER A 215 -21.39 14.84 -5.63
C SER A 215 -21.67 14.86 -7.14
N THR A 216 -20.70 15.28 -7.95
CA THR A 216 -20.82 15.26 -9.43
C THR A 216 -20.88 13.84 -10.00
N LYS A 217 -20.09 12.90 -9.48
CA LYS A 217 -20.14 11.47 -9.87
C LYS A 217 -21.46 10.79 -9.50
N ILE A 218 -22.11 11.22 -8.42
CA ILE A 218 -23.43 10.69 -8.02
C ILE A 218 -24.56 11.25 -8.90
N LEU A 219 -24.37 12.42 -9.51
CA LEU A 219 -25.37 13.08 -10.37
C LEU A 219 -25.36 12.59 -11.84
N GLN A 220 -24.32 11.87 -12.28
CA GLN A 220 -24.23 11.27 -13.63
C GLN A 220 -23.99 9.74 -13.57
N PRO A 221 -24.98 8.93 -13.13
CA PRO A 221 -24.74 7.55 -12.72
C PRO A 221 -24.49 6.57 -13.87
N HIS A 222 -25.04 6.81 -15.07
CA HIS A 222 -25.26 5.72 -16.02
C HIS A 222 -24.01 5.33 -16.84
N ASP A 223 -23.18 6.30 -17.21
CA ASP A 223 -21.97 6.05 -18.01
C ASP A 223 -20.74 5.75 -17.13
N ASP A 224 -20.64 6.44 -15.99
CA ASP A 224 -19.52 6.28 -15.05
C ASP A 224 -19.61 5.01 -14.20
N PHE A 225 -20.82 4.52 -13.89
CA PHE A 225 -20.98 3.25 -13.16
C PHE A 225 -20.45 2.06 -13.97
N ASN A 226 -20.77 2.01 -15.26
CA ASN A 226 -20.26 0.99 -16.17
C ASN A 226 -18.73 1.08 -16.33
N ALA A 227 -18.16 2.29 -16.30
CA ALA A 227 -16.71 2.50 -16.31
C ALA A 227 -16.05 2.05 -15.00
N LEU A 228 -16.67 2.34 -13.86
CA LEU A 228 -16.20 1.92 -12.54
C LEU A 228 -16.21 0.39 -12.42
N GLU A 229 -17.30 -0.27 -12.82
CA GLU A 229 -17.39 -1.73 -12.80
C GLU A 229 -16.33 -2.37 -13.70
N ARG A 230 -16.09 -1.82 -14.89
CA ARG A 230 -14.97 -2.25 -15.75
C ARG A 230 -13.62 -2.10 -15.06
N SER A 231 -13.39 -1.00 -14.34
CA SER A 231 -12.14 -0.80 -13.60
C SER A 231 -11.95 -1.81 -12.46
N VAL A 232 -13.04 -2.18 -11.77
CA VAL A 232 -13.07 -3.24 -10.75
C VAL A 232 -12.70 -4.58 -11.38
N LEU A 233 -13.37 -4.95 -12.48
CA LEU A 233 -13.12 -6.20 -13.18
C LEU A 233 -11.69 -6.27 -13.71
N LEU A 234 -11.17 -5.21 -14.31
CA LEU A 234 -9.80 -5.15 -14.81
C LEU A 234 -8.77 -5.32 -13.69
N GLN A 235 -8.98 -4.68 -12.53
CA GLN A 235 -8.06 -4.84 -11.40
C GLN A 235 -8.13 -6.24 -10.79
N ARG A 236 -9.32 -6.84 -10.74
CA ARG A 236 -9.49 -8.22 -10.28
C ARG A 236 -8.84 -9.21 -11.24
N LEU A 237 -9.03 -9.05 -12.55
CA LEU A 237 -8.38 -9.87 -13.57
C LEU A 237 -6.86 -9.73 -13.51
N ALA A 238 -6.36 -8.50 -13.37
CA ALA A 238 -4.93 -8.25 -13.21
C ALA A 238 -4.35 -8.94 -11.97
N MET A 239 -5.08 -8.93 -10.85
CA MET A 239 -4.71 -9.60 -9.61
C MET A 239 -4.81 -11.13 -9.69
N ILE A 240 -5.84 -11.67 -10.33
CA ILE A 240 -5.97 -13.11 -10.56
C ILE A 240 -4.80 -13.61 -11.42
N LEU A 241 -4.49 -12.90 -12.50
CA LEU A 241 -3.36 -13.21 -13.37
C LEU A 241 -2.02 -13.08 -12.61
N PHE A 242 -1.93 -12.13 -11.69
CA PHE A 242 -0.77 -11.99 -10.80
C PHE A 242 -0.64 -13.20 -9.85
N ILE A 243 -1.71 -13.62 -9.19
CA ILE A 243 -1.73 -14.82 -8.34
C ILE A 243 -1.36 -16.06 -9.15
N GLU A 244 -1.95 -16.24 -10.33
CA GLU A 244 -1.64 -17.33 -11.26
C GLU A 244 -0.15 -17.35 -11.63
N SER A 245 0.46 -16.17 -11.78
CA SER A 245 1.89 -16.07 -12.07
C SER A 245 2.82 -16.43 -10.90
N ILE A 246 2.31 -16.47 -9.67
CA ILE A 246 3.06 -16.86 -8.46
C ILE A 246 2.93 -18.37 -8.21
N LEU A 247 1.83 -18.99 -8.66
CA LEU A 247 1.57 -20.42 -8.43
C LEU A 247 2.57 -21.31 -9.19
N PRO A 248 3.08 -22.39 -8.57
CA PRO A 248 3.95 -23.33 -9.26
C PRO A 248 3.19 -24.04 -10.39
N PRO A 249 3.88 -24.42 -11.49
CA PRO A 249 3.24 -24.96 -12.70
C PRO A 249 2.45 -26.25 -12.45
N SER A 250 2.81 -27.03 -11.43
CA SER A 250 2.07 -28.23 -11.02
C SER A 250 0.67 -27.91 -10.48
N TRP A 251 0.48 -26.76 -9.86
CA TRP A 251 -0.82 -26.35 -9.30
C TRP A 251 -1.73 -25.77 -10.38
N ILE A 252 -1.15 -25.12 -11.39
CA ILE A 252 -1.87 -24.60 -12.55
C ILE A 252 -2.46 -25.75 -13.37
N HIS A 253 -1.66 -26.78 -13.68
CA HIS A 253 -2.17 -27.96 -14.39
C HIS A 253 -3.32 -28.65 -13.64
N ARG A 254 -3.21 -28.76 -12.32
CA ARG A 254 -4.28 -29.34 -11.49
C ARG A 254 -5.55 -28.48 -11.49
N ALA A 255 -5.41 -27.16 -11.50
CA ALA A 255 -6.55 -26.25 -11.61
C ALA A 255 -7.22 -26.35 -13.00
N GLU A 256 -6.42 -26.52 -14.06
CA GLU A 256 -6.90 -26.71 -15.42
C GLU A 256 -7.68 -28.02 -15.58
N GLU A 257 -7.17 -29.12 -15.00
CA GLU A 257 -7.88 -30.40 -14.92
C GLU A 257 -9.23 -30.29 -14.20
N LEU A 258 -9.28 -29.57 -13.07
CA LEU A 258 -10.53 -29.35 -12.33
C LEU A 258 -11.54 -28.50 -13.12
N LYS A 259 -11.06 -27.52 -13.89
CA LYS A 259 -11.91 -26.68 -14.75
C LYS A 259 -12.50 -27.47 -15.92
N ILE A 260 -11.70 -28.33 -16.55
CA ILE A 260 -12.17 -29.23 -17.63
C ILE A 260 -13.22 -30.19 -17.07
N ARG A 261 -12.96 -30.79 -15.90
CA ARG A 261 -13.90 -31.72 -15.25
C ARG A 261 -15.21 -31.07 -14.83
N SER A 262 -15.15 -29.82 -14.34
CA SER A 262 -16.34 -29.02 -14.05
C SER A 262 -17.17 -28.75 -15.32
N LYS A 263 -16.52 -28.36 -16.41
CA LYS A 263 -17.20 -28.09 -17.69
C LYS A 263 -17.84 -29.36 -18.27
N GLU A 264 -17.13 -30.48 -18.21
CA GLU A 264 -17.63 -31.80 -18.62
C GLU A 264 -18.80 -32.27 -17.74
N SER A 265 -18.79 -31.97 -16.44
CA SER A 265 -19.93 -32.28 -15.57
C SER A 265 -21.16 -31.42 -15.88
N VAL A 266 -20.96 -30.13 -16.22
CA VAL A 266 -22.06 -29.23 -16.61
C VAL A 266 -22.67 -29.66 -17.95
N ASP A 267 -21.85 -30.01 -18.94
CA ASP A 267 -22.34 -30.56 -20.22
C ASP A 267 -23.13 -31.86 -20.00
N LYS A 268 -22.66 -32.78 -19.15
CA LYS A 268 -23.39 -34.01 -18.84
C LYS A 268 -24.72 -33.77 -18.11
N THR A 269 -24.80 -32.77 -17.23
CA THR A 269 -26.09 -32.36 -16.63
C THR A 269 -27.00 -31.66 -17.62
N SER A 270 -26.44 -30.85 -18.52
CA SER A 270 -27.19 -30.22 -19.62
C SER A 270 -27.74 -31.29 -20.56
N ASP A 271 -26.94 -32.25 -21.01
CA ASP A 271 -27.36 -33.35 -21.89
C ASP A 271 -28.36 -34.30 -21.21
N ALA A 272 -28.30 -34.43 -19.88
CA ALA A 272 -29.29 -35.18 -19.10
C ALA A 272 -30.62 -34.43 -18.95
N GLU A 273 -30.61 -33.10 -18.82
CA GLU A 273 -31.83 -32.25 -18.86
C GLU A 273 -32.39 -32.09 -20.29
N THR A 274 -31.53 -32.11 -21.32
CA THR A 274 -31.92 -31.91 -22.73
C THR A 274 -32.65 -33.13 -23.31
N ASN A 275 -32.60 -34.29 -22.65
CA ASN A 275 -33.36 -35.47 -23.04
C ASN A 275 -34.82 -35.47 -22.56
N ASP A 276 -35.24 -34.53 -21.69
CA ASP A 276 -36.64 -34.46 -21.21
C ASP A 276 -37.35 -33.12 -21.45
N TYR A 277 -36.66 -32.06 -21.90
CA TYR A 277 -37.36 -30.83 -22.32
C TYR A 277 -36.76 -30.20 -23.58
N PHE A 278 -37.42 -30.48 -24.70
CA PHE A 278 -37.52 -29.54 -25.82
C PHE A 278 -38.22 -28.27 -25.29
N LEU A 279 -37.48 -27.26 -24.84
CA LEU A 279 -38.04 -25.93 -24.57
C LEU A 279 -37.05 -24.81 -24.92
N GLU A 280 -37.47 -24.06 -25.93
CA GLU A 280 -37.23 -22.64 -26.17
C GLU A 280 -35.80 -22.10 -26.18
N ILE A 281 -35.23 -22.11 -27.37
CA ILE A 281 -34.42 -21.01 -27.87
C ILE A 281 -35.33 -19.76 -27.95
N THR A 282 -35.27 -18.88 -26.95
CA THR A 282 -35.84 -17.54 -27.09
C THR A 282 -34.98 -16.48 -26.40
N SER A 283 -34.24 -15.77 -27.25
CA SER A 283 -33.97 -14.32 -27.22
C SER A 283 -33.39 -13.69 -25.95
N LEU A 284 -32.13 -13.26 -26.05
CA LEU A 284 -31.71 -11.91 -25.62
C LEU A 284 -30.51 -11.44 -26.46
N SER A 285 -30.61 -11.60 -27.78
CA SER A 285 -29.74 -10.96 -28.77
C SER A 285 -30.55 -10.00 -29.66
N THR A 286 -31.48 -9.24 -29.09
CA THR A 286 -32.09 -8.06 -29.74
C THR A 286 -32.87 -7.30 -28.68
N LEU A 287 -32.38 -6.13 -28.25
CA LEU A 287 -33.10 -4.84 -28.22
C LEU A 287 -32.36 -3.82 -27.34
N HIS A 288 -31.92 -2.76 -28.04
CA HIS A 288 -31.52 -1.43 -27.59
C HIS A 288 -30.29 -1.23 -26.70
#